data_AF-A0A384I6K6-F1
#
_entry.id   AF-A0A384I6K6-F1
#
_cell.length_a   1.000
_cell.length_b   1.000
_cell.length_c   1.000
_cell.angle_alpha   90.00
_cell.angle_beta   90.00
_cell.angle_gamma   90.00
#
_symmetry.space_group_name_H-M   'P 1'
#
loop_
_entity.id
_entity.type
_entity.pdbx_description
1 polymer ?
#
loop_
_entity_poly.entity_id
_entity_poly.type
_entity_poly.pdbx_seq_one_letter_code
_entity_poly.pdbx_strand_id
1 'polypeptide(L)'
;MLPLSLSTVQVTARYLTPDGGPMSGSVEFRPPSLLTHAEADVFVGGPTRVTLDADGRFTVVLPATDLPGWNPVEWTYQVTEKLGGMDRVRVYQIALPAENPVVDLADIRPADPNTPHYVAVPGPPGPAGELGPQGPAGPVRSVNGRTAADIVLTAADVAALAATTAGTAGGVATLGADGKVPVEQLPAAGGAVASVNGRTGDVVLTAADLGALTQASGDLRYLAIDGAPVTSVNGQAGAVQLNAADVSAVAAGDAVLLTGAQTIESAKVFTTPPSSTTAPTDADHLTRKSYVDSVAATGTWTPGALGFSGWAFDPAAASADQVQYCTNGTVYLIGVPLHAATTVRNVVFYVPGYVGGTLSASSYAGLYTSAGARVGLTASLTTLIPATEGTTVVCPLTAAYNAQPGHYWVALVVNGPSPNYNGPAFLRATSTGEFPGGSARMPGAFVRHGRLSTTGQTSLPASFNPSTVVADANAIWAALAA
;
A
#
# COMPACT_ATOMS: atom_id res chain seq x y z
N MET A 1 -2.58 -21.25 29.45
CA MET A 1 -2.57 -22.67 29.85
C MET A 1 -3.22 -23.45 28.71
N LEU A 2 -2.56 -24.47 28.19
CA LEU A 2 -3.14 -25.34 27.15
C LEU A 2 -4.22 -26.24 27.77
N PRO A 3 -5.29 -26.61 27.02
CA PRO A 3 -6.27 -27.58 27.50
C PRO A 3 -5.61 -28.91 27.91
N LEU A 4 -6.08 -29.53 28.99
CA LEU A 4 -5.59 -30.84 29.46
C LEU A 4 -5.81 -31.98 28.45
N SER A 5 -6.70 -31.76 27.48
CA SER A 5 -6.98 -32.70 26.38
C SER A 5 -5.89 -32.73 25.31
N LEU A 6 -4.97 -31.77 25.29
CA LEU A 6 -3.82 -31.79 24.39
C LEU A 6 -2.62 -32.46 25.07
N SER A 7 -2.09 -33.51 24.45
CA SER A 7 -0.76 -34.03 24.79
C SER A 7 0.30 -32.97 24.53
N THR A 8 1.25 -32.85 25.46
CA THR A 8 2.34 -31.88 25.39
C THR A 8 3.68 -32.55 25.61
N VAL A 9 4.73 -31.93 25.05
CA VAL A 9 6.12 -32.32 25.20
C VAL A 9 6.88 -31.20 25.90
N GLN A 10 7.63 -31.54 26.94
CA GLN A 10 8.56 -30.62 27.59
C GLN A 10 9.89 -30.63 26.83
N VAL A 11 10.26 -29.48 26.28
CA VAL A 11 11.54 -29.28 25.59
C VAL A 11 12.52 -28.55 26.51
N THR A 12 13.70 -29.12 26.68
CA THR A 12 14.82 -28.51 27.41
C THR A 12 15.98 -28.18 26.47
N ALA A 13 16.83 -27.22 26.85
CA ALA A 13 18.14 -27.08 26.23
C ALA A 13 19.11 -26.36 27.16
N ARG A 14 20.39 -26.47 26.86
CA ARG A 14 21.47 -25.67 27.47
C ARG A 14 22.45 -25.19 26.42
N TYR A 15 22.71 -23.88 26.38
CA TYR A 15 23.68 -23.26 25.48
C TYR A 15 24.88 -22.77 26.26
N LEU A 16 26.05 -23.28 25.89
CA LEU A 16 27.34 -22.89 26.45
C LEU A 16 28.26 -22.41 25.33
N THR A 17 29.11 -21.45 25.66
CA THR A 17 30.29 -21.07 24.89
C THR A 17 31.34 -22.19 24.94
N PRO A 18 32.32 -22.24 24.01
CA PRO A 18 33.37 -23.28 24.01
C PRO A 18 34.22 -23.33 25.29
N ASP A 19 34.32 -22.22 26.02
CA ASP A 19 34.97 -22.09 27.33
C ASP A 19 34.06 -22.46 28.51
N GLY A 20 32.82 -22.89 28.24
CA GLY A 20 31.89 -23.42 29.23
C GLY A 20 31.00 -22.37 29.92
N GLY A 21 31.12 -21.09 29.55
CA GLY A 21 30.26 -20.01 30.05
C GLY A 21 28.84 -20.07 29.43
N PRO A 22 27.79 -19.71 30.18
CA PRO A 22 26.42 -19.73 29.67
C PRO A 22 26.21 -18.70 28.56
N MET A 23 25.50 -19.09 27.49
CA MET A 23 25.10 -18.15 26.44
C MET A 23 23.82 -17.42 26.83
N SER A 24 23.65 -16.21 26.30
CA SER A 24 22.40 -15.45 26.37
C SER A 24 21.63 -15.54 25.04
N GLY A 25 20.33 -15.26 25.04
CA GLY A 25 19.53 -15.26 23.81
C GLY A 25 18.12 -15.78 24.01
N SER A 26 17.46 -16.11 22.91
CA SER A 26 16.11 -16.69 22.91
C SER A 26 15.95 -17.75 21.83
N VAL A 27 15.07 -18.70 22.07
CA VAL A 27 14.66 -19.72 21.10
C VAL A 27 13.16 -19.54 20.83
N GLU A 28 12.79 -19.55 19.56
CA GLU A 28 11.41 -19.41 19.09
C GLU A 28 10.94 -20.71 18.43
N PHE A 29 9.81 -21.24 18.90
CA PHE A 29 9.14 -22.42 18.34
C PHE A 29 7.87 -21.98 17.64
N ARG A 30 7.83 -22.10 16.32
CA ARG A 30 6.72 -21.65 15.49
C ARG A 30 6.00 -22.84 14.84
N PRO A 31 4.72 -23.09 15.18
CA PRO A 31 3.91 -24.02 14.41
C PRO A 31 3.57 -23.42 13.03
N PRO A 32 3.00 -24.19 12.10
CA PRO A 32 2.34 -23.64 10.91
C PRO A 32 1.36 -22.51 11.26
N SER A 33 1.06 -21.64 10.30
CA SER A 33 0.43 -20.33 10.51
C SER A 33 -0.81 -20.35 11.41
N LEU A 34 -1.60 -21.42 11.39
CA LEU A 34 -2.70 -21.66 12.31
C LEU A 34 -3.03 -23.17 12.34
N LEU A 35 -2.88 -23.81 13.50
CA LEU A 35 -3.30 -25.19 13.74
C LEU A 35 -4.70 -25.21 14.34
N THR A 36 -5.53 -26.15 13.93
CA THR A 36 -6.81 -26.43 14.59
C THR A 36 -6.82 -27.84 15.18
N HIS A 37 -7.32 -28.00 16.41
CA HIS A 37 -7.56 -29.32 16.99
C HIS A 37 -9.05 -29.56 17.17
N ALA A 38 -9.63 -30.43 16.35
CA ALA A 38 -11.08 -30.63 16.28
C ALA A 38 -11.69 -31.17 17.58
N GLU A 39 -11.00 -32.06 18.29
CA GLU A 39 -11.55 -32.66 19.52
C GLU A 39 -11.34 -31.80 20.77
N ALA A 40 -10.43 -30.82 20.70
CA ALA A 40 -10.15 -29.91 21.80
C ALA A 40 -10.77 -28.52 21.57
N ASP A 41 -11.44 -28.31 20.43
CA ASP A 41 -12.07 -27.05 20.00
C ASP A 41 -11.13 -25.84 20.13
N VAL A 42 -9.85 -26.00 19.76
CA VAL A 42 -8.85 -24.92 19.86
C VAL A 42 -8.14 -24.60 18.55
N PHE A 43 -7.81 -23.32 18.42
CA PHE A 43 -6.85 -22.80 17.45
C PHE A 43 -5.51 -22.56 18.17
N VAL A 44 -4.43 -23.14 17.66
CA VAL A 44 -3.07 -22.94 18.17
C VAL A 44 -2.24 -22.28 17.08
N GLY A 45 -1.71 -21.09 17.37
CA GLY A 45 -0.95 -20.32 16.41
C GLY A 45 0.00 -19.35 17.08
N GLY A 46 0.84 -18.73 16.26
CA GLY A 46 1.88 -17.82 16.74
C GLY A 46 3.08 -18.55 17.37
N PRO A 47 4.24 -17.89 17.40
CA PRO A 47 5.44 -18.48 17.97
C PRO A 47 5.42 -18.48 19.51
N THR A 48 5.88 -19.58 20.11
CA THR A 48 6.27 -19.59 21.53
C THR A 48 7.74 -19.21 21.63
N ARG A 49 8.05 -18.11 22.30
CA ARG A 49 9.43 -17.67 22.52
C ARG A 49 9.84 -17.89 23.97
N VAL A 50 11.02 -18.46 24.17
CA VAL A 50 11.64 -18.65 25.49
C VAL A 50 13.02 -18.00 25.52
N THR A 51 13.31 -17.26 26.58
CA THR A 51 14.62 -16.61 26.81
C THR A 51 15.48 -17.53 27.66
N LEU A 52 16.78 -17.58 27.39
CA LEU A 52 17.73 -18.33 28.21
C LEU A 52 17.86 -17.72 29.61
N ASP A 53 17.93 -18.56 30.63
CA ASP A 53 18.20 -18.16 32.00
C ASP A 53 19.69 -17.84 32.23
N ALA A 54 20.06 -17.51 33.47
CA ALA A 54 21.44 -17.17 33.86
C ALA A 54 22.44 -18.33 33.65
N ASP A 55 21.97 -19.57 33.54
CA ASP A 55 22.78 -20.77 33.27
C ASP A 55 22.78 -21.15 31.78
N GLY A 56 22.19 -20.33 30.91
CA GLY A 56 22.06 -20.57 29.48
C GLY A 56 21.03 -21.66 29.14
N ARG A 57 20.09 -21.95 30.05
CA ARG A 57 19.08 -23.00 29.89
C ARG A 57 17.71 -22.45 29.55
N PHE A 58 16.86 -23.31 29.00
CA PHE A 58 15.42 -23.09 29.02
C PHE A 58 14.65 -24.39 29.25
N THR A 59 13.39 -24.25 29.67
CA THR A 59 12.39 -25.32 29.66
C THR A 59 11.08 -24.74 29.15
N VAL A 60 10.44 -25.41 28.19
CA VAL A 60 9.16 -24.99 27.61
C VAL A 60 8.27 -26.20 27.36
N VAL A 61 6.97 -26.05 27.55
CA VAL A 61 5.97 -27.09 27.26
C VAL A 61 5.24 -26.71 25.98
N LEU A 62 5.28 -27.59 24.98
CA LEU A 62 4.72 -27.37 23.65
C LEU A 62 3.73 -28.49 23.29
N PRO A 63 2.66 -28.22 22.53
CA PRO A 63 1.81 -29.25 21.96
C PRO A 63 2.59 -30.33 21.20
N ALA A 64 2.21 -31.60 21.39
CA ALA A 64 2.74 -32.70 20.59
C ALA A 64 2.29 -32.58 19.13
N THR A 65 3.17 -32.95 18.20
CA THR A 65 2.97 -32.73 16.76
C THR A 65 2.14 -33.80 16.04
N ASP A 66 1.88 -34.91 16.71
CA ASP A 66 1.32 -36.16 16.17
C ASP A 66 -0.05 -36.54 16.77
N LEU A 67 -0.65 -35.66 17.58
CA LEU A 67 -1.96 -35.94 18.19
C LEU A 67 -3.07 -36.03 17.11
N PRO A 68 -3.92 -37.08 17.12
CA PRO A 68 -5.07 -37.17 16.24
C PRO A 68 -6.01 -35.97 16.43
N GLY A 69 -6.46 -35.36 15.33
CA GLY A 69 -7.37 -34.21 15.37
C GLY A 69 -6.72 -32.87 15.04
N TRP A 70 -5.39 -32.81 14.89
CA TRP A 70 -4.71 -31.67 14.27
C TRP A 70 -5.09 -31.51 12.79
N ASN A 71 -5.20 -30.25 12.35
CA ASN A 71 -5.24 -29.88 10.94
C ASN A 71 -4.26 -28.71 10.68
N PRO A 72 -3.26 -28.88 9.80
CA PRO A 72 -2.88 -30.12 9.14
C PRO A 72 -2.48 -31.23 10.14
N VAL A 73 -2.70 -32.49 9.75
CA VAL A 73 -2.15 -33.65 10.46
C VAL A 73 -0.63 -33.70 10.28
N GLU A 74 0.09 -34.29 11.25
CA GLU A 74 1.55 -34.51 11.19
C GLU A 74 2.36 -33.27 10.75
N TRP A 75 2.43 -32.28 11.63
CA TRP A 75 3.11 -31.02 11.38
C TRP A 75 4.45 -30.92 12.14
N THR A 76 5.26 -29.90 11.85
CA THR A 76 6.54 -29.66 12.55
C THR A 76 6.63 -28.24 13.07
N TYR A 77 7.43 -28.04 14.12
CA TYR A 77 7.82 -26.71 14.57
C TYR A 77 9.01 -26.21 13.78
N GLN A 78 8.92 -24.96 13.30
CA GLN A 78 10.12 -24.20 12.93
C GLN A 78 10.77 -23.65 14.20
N VAL A 79 11.97 -24.12 14.50
CA VAL A 79 12.82 -23.60 15.57
C VAL A 79 13.69 -22.49 15.02
N THR A 80 13.74 -21.36 15.72
CA THR A 80 14.65 -20.24 15.41
C THR A 80 15.48 -19.90 16.65
N GLU A 81 16.77 -20.13 16.59
CA GLU A 81 17.72 -19.85 17.69
C GLU A 81 18.40 -18.49 17.47
N LYS A 82 18.13 -17.54 18.38
CA LYS A 82 18.73 -16.20 18.37
C LYS A 82 19.63 -16.06 19.60
N LEU A 83 20.87 -16.49 19.45
CA LEU A 83 21.86 -16.57 20.52
C LEU A 83 22.82 -15.37 20.47
N GLY A 84 23.09 -14.77 21.62
CA GLY A 84 24.02 -13.66 21.77
C GLY A 84 25.44 -14.08 21.43
N GLY A 85 26.14 -13.26 20.64
CA GLY A 85 27.51 -13.55 20.20
C GLY A 85 27.62 -14.46 18.97
N MET A 86 26.51 -14.84 18.32
CA MET A 86 26.53 -15.53 17.04
C MET A 86 26.13 -14.60 15.88
N ASP A 87 26.91 -14.60 14.80
CA ASP A 87 26.65 -13.78 13.60
C ASP A 87 25.55 -14.35 12.69
N ARG A 88 25.06 -15.58 12.96
CA ARG A 88 24.04 -16.25 12.17
C ARG A 88 22.95 -16.83 13.06
N VAL A 89 21.71 -16.58 12.67
CA VAL A 89 20.52 -17.22 13.24
C VAL A 89 20.38 -18.62 12.64
N ARG A 90 20.17 -19.63 13.49
CA ARG A 90 19.87 -21.00 13.02
C ARG A 90 18.35 -21.18 12.93
N VAL A 91 17.92 -21.77 11.82
CA VAL A 91 16.51 -22.11 11.56
C VAL A 91 16.44 -23.55 11.09
N TYR A 92 15.60 -24.37 11.71
CA TYR A 92 15.38 -25.77 11.35
C TYR A 92 13.99 -26.25 11.78
N GLN A 93 13.59 -27.43 11.34
CA GLN A 93 12.31 -28.04 11.68
C GLN A 93 12.50 -29.19 12.67
N ILE A 94 11.58 -29.34 13.63
CA ILE A 94 11.51 -30.49 14.53
C ILE A 94 10.09 -31.04 14.62
N ALA A 95 9.97 -32.35 14.79
CA ALA A 95 8.75 -32.98 15.28
C ALA A 95 8.88 -33.20 16.80
N LEU A 96 7.77 -33.11 17.52
CA LEU A 96 7.69 -33.40 18.96
C LEU A 96 6.59 -34.46 19.20
N PRO A 97 6.87 -35.74 18.94
CA PRO A 97 5.89 -36.81 19.11
C PRO A 97 5.48 -36.99 20.58
N ALA A 98 4.21 -37.30 20.84
CA ALA A 98 3.67 -37.49 22.19
C ALA A 98 4.31 -38.68 22.93
N GLU A 99 4.88 -39.65 22.20
CA GLU A 99 5.65 -40.77 22.76
C GLU A 99 6.94 -40.33 23.47
N ASN A 100 7.44 -39.12 23.20
CA ASN A 100 8.64 -38.55 23.82
C ASN A 100 8.24 -37.32 24.67
N PRO A 101 7.68 -37.51 25.88
CA PRO A 101 7.09 -36.41 26.68
C PRO A 101 8.13 -35.42 27.22
N VAL A 102 9.41 -35.78 27.22
CA VAL A 102 10.53 -34.92 27.59
C VAL A 102 11.63 -35.08 26.55
N VAL A 103 12.07 -33.98 25.94
CA VAL A 103 13.09 -33.98 24.89
C VAL A 103 14.11 -32.88 25.17
N ASP A 104 15.40 -33.21 25.10
CA ASP A 104 16.44 -32.19 25.01
C ASP A 104 16.64 -31.79 23.55
N LEU A 105 16.62 -30.49 23.28
CA LEU A 105 16.78 -29.94 21.93
C LEU A 105 18.13 -30.34 21.32
N ALA A 106 19.15 -30.61 22.13
CA ALA A 106 20.45 -31.08 21.66
C ALA A 106 20.41 -32.47 21.00
N ASP A 107 19.45 -33.33 21.36
CA ASP A 107 19.35 -34.70 20.85
C ASP A 107 18.60 -34.78 19.51
N ILE A 108 17.70 -33.83 19.27
CA ILE A 108 16.82 -33.83 18.07
C ILE A 108 17.19 -32.76 17.04
N ARG A 109 18.07 -31.82 17.38
CA ARG A 109 18.53 -30.79 16.43
C ARG A 109 19.30 -31.44 15.27
N PRO A 110 19.06 -31.03 14.01
CA PRO A 110 19.87 -31.49 12.89
C PRO A 110 21.34 -31.08 13.01
N ALA A 111 22.26 -31.96 12.61
CA ALA A 111 23.70 -31.69 12.61
C ALA A 111 24.08 -30.55 11.64
N ASP A 112 23.43 -30.51 10.46
CA ASP A 112 23.46 -29.39 9.52
C ASP A 112 22.01 -28.93 9.22
N PRO A 113 21.63 -27.70 9.58
CA PRO A 113 20.29 -27.18 9.33
C PRO A 113 19.95 -26.98 7.84
N ASN A 114 20.90 -27.13 6.91
CA ASN A 114 20.69 -26.91 5.47
C ASN A 114 20.60 -28.21 4.63
N THR A 115 20.66 -29.40 5.22
CA THR A 115 20.61 -30.68 4.47
C THR A 115 19.66 -31.70 5.13
N PRO A 116 18.65 -32.27 4.44
CA PRO A 116 17.85 -33.35 4.99
C PRO A 116 18.45 -34.72 4.63
N HIS A 117 18.86 -35.53 5.61
CA HIS A 117 19.10 -36.98 5.41
C HIS A 117 18.79 -37.78 6.69
N TYR A 118 17.87 -38.75 6.59
CA TYR A 118 17.72 -39.87 7.52
C TYR A 118 18.64 -41.02 7.10
N VAL A 119 19.12 -41.82 8.05
CA VAL A 119 19.76 -43.13 7.82
C VAL A 119 19.21 -44.14 8.82
N ALA A 120 18.77 -45.31 8.34
CA ALA A 120 18.47 -46.50 9.15
C ALA A 120 19.65 -47.49 9.08
N VAL A 121 20.03 -48.10 10.21
CA VAL A 121 20.94 -49.27 10.23
C VAL A 121 20.48 -50.29 11.29
N PRO A 122 20.01 -51.49 10.90
CA PRO A 122 19.82 -52.64 11.78
C PRO A 122 21.07 -53.52 12.00
N GLY A 123 21.19 -54.10 13.21
CA GLY A 123 21.90 -55.36 13.55
C GLY A 123 23.34 -55.24 14.11
N PRO A 124 23.82 -56.16 15.00
CA PRO A 124 23.47 -57.59 15.06
C PRO A 124 23.12 -58.18 16.46
N PRO A 125 22.41 -59.33 16.54
CA PRO A 125 22.31 -60.17 17.75
C PRO A 125 23.63 -60.91 18.07
N GLY A 126 23.99 -61.02 19.35
CA GLY A 126 25.14 -61.80 19.84
C GLY A 126 24.84 -63.30 20.08
N PRO A 127 25.88 -64.16 20.17
CA PRO A 127 25.82 -65.61 19.92
C PRO A 127 25.36 -66.49 21.10
N ALA A 128 24.93 -67.73 20.80
CA ALA A 128 24.61 -68.80 21.75
C ALA A 128 25.88 -69.47 22.33
N GLY A 129 25.84 -69.86 23.61
CA GLY A 129 26.97 -70.46 24.35
C GLY A 129 27.21 -71.95 24.08
N GLU A 130 28.46 -72.40 24.33
CA GLU A 130 29.02 -73.73 24.02
C GLU A 130 28.57 -74.88 24.95
N LEU A 131 28.60 -76.11 24.39
CA LEU A 131 28.37 -77.40 25.09
C LEU A 131 29.71 -78.01 25.55
N GLY A 132 29.78 -78.54 26.78
CA GLY A 132 30.99 -79.13 27.38
C GLY A 132 31.42 -80.50 26.84
N PRO A 133 32.66 -80.96 27.14
CA PRO A 133 33.43 -81.94 26.36
C PRO A 133 33.11 -83.43 26.58
N GLN A 134 33.37 -84.24 25.54
CA GLN A 134 33.20 -85.70 25.47
C GLN A 134 34.51 -86.46 25.81
N GLY A 135 34.43 -87.55 26.57
CA GLY A 135 35.53 -88.47 26.90
C GLY A 135 35.77 -89.61 25.87
N PRO A 136 36.93 -90.32 25.91
CA PRO A 136 37.46 -91.11 24.79
C PRO A 136 36.79 -92.48 24.57
N ALA A 137 36.82 -92.96 23.32
CA ALA A 137 36.10 -94.15 22.81
C ALA A 137 36.91 -95.47 22.90
N GLY A 138 36.20 -96.58 23.20
CA GLY A 138 36.65 -97.97 23.02
C GLY A 138 35.84 -98.69 21.92
N PRO A 139 36.26 -99.88 21.44
CA PRO A 139 35.63 -100.55 20.31
C PRO A 139 34.21 -101.03 20.62
N VAL A 140 33.28 -100.77 19.69
CA VAL A 140 31.85 -101.07 19.83
C VAL A 140 31.62 -102.58 19.74
N ARG A 141 31.36 -103.22 20.88
CA ARG A 141 30.95 -104.64 20.98
C ARG A 141 29.43 -104.82 20.90
N SER A 142 28.70 -103.74 20.60
CA SER A 142 27.24 -103.71 20.52
C SER A 142 26.71 -102.58 19.64
N VAL A 143 25.90 -102.88 18.63
CA VAL A 143 25.14 -101.85 17.88
C VAL A 143 23.65 -102.05 18.19
N ASN A 144 23.01 -100.97 18.65
CA ASN A 144 21.56 -100.90 18.91
C ASN A 144 21.01 -102.08 19.75
N GLY A 145 21.70 -102.42 20.85
CA GLY A 145 21.28 -103.46 21.80
C GLY A 145 21.61 -104.91 21.41
N ARG A 146 22.22 -105.16 20.24
CA ARG A 146 22.66 -106.50 19.82
C ARG A 146 24.14 -106.73 20.17
N THR A 147 24.45 -107.87 20.81
CA THR A 147 25.79 -108.26 21.30
C THR A 147 26.18 -109.67 20.83
N ALA A 148 26.01 -109.96 19.54
CA ALA A 148 26.48 -111.19 18.91
C ALA A 148 27.78 -110.95 18.12
N ALA A 149 28.55 -112.01 17.86
CA ALA A 149 29.79 -111.94 17.08
C ALA A 149 29.56 -111.50 15.63
N ASP A 150 28.37 -111.79 15.06
CA ASP A 150 27.88 -111.27 13.79
C ASP A 150 26.57 -110.48 14.02
N ILE A 151 26.57 -109.18 13.72
CA ILE A 151 25.38 -108.32 13.87
C ILE A 151 24.64 -108.24 12.53
N VAL A 152 23.48 -108.92 12.42
CA VAL A 152 22.53 -108.74 11.31
C VAL A 152 21.51 -107.67 11.69
N LEU A 153 21.40 -106.62 10.88
CA LEU A 153 20.45 -105.51 11.06
C LEU A 153 19.36 -105.59 9.98
N THR A 154 18.10 -105.49 10.40
CA THR A 154 16.93 -105.24 9.55
C THR A 154 16.69 -103.74 9.38
N ALA A 155 15.83 -103.34 8.45
CA ALA A 155 15.51 -101.93 8.22
C ALA A 155 14.96 -101.23 9.50
N ALA A 156 14.19 -101.94 10.33
CA ALA A 156 13.71 -101.43 11.61
C ALA A 156 14.85 -101.16 12.61
N ASP A 157 15.94 -101.94 12.52
CA ASP A 157 17.08 -101.81 13.44
C ASP A 157 17.96 -100.60 13.16
N VAL A 158 17.80 -99.95 12.00
CA VAL A 158 18.55 -98.76 11.59
C VAL A 158 17.65 -97.57 11.23
N ALA A 159 16.35 -97.67 11.55
CA ALA A 159 15.32 -96.71 11.12
C ALA A 159 15.29 -96.47 9.59
N ALA A 160 15.72 -97.46 8.81
CA ALA A 160 15.60 -97.44 7.36
C ALA A 160 14.18 -97.81 6.94
N LEU A 161 13.75 -97.25 5.82
CA LEU A 161 12.45 -97.53 5.26
C LEU A 161 12.45 -98.90 4.55
N ALA A 162 11.46 -99.74 4.85
CA ALA A 162 11.29 -101.01 4.15
C ALA A 162 10.93 -100.77 2.68
N ALA A 163 11.56 -101.47 1.74
CA ALA A 163 11.28 -101.32 0.30
C ALA A 163 9.79 -101.57 -0.05
N THR A 164 9.06 -102.29 0.80
CA THR A 164 7.63 -102.59 0.65
C THR A 164 6.70 -101.41 0.96
N THR A 165 7.19 -100.32 1.55
CA THR A 165 6.37 -99.12 1.84
C THR A 165 6.59 -97.96 0.87
N ALA A 166 7.46 -98.15 -0.13
CA ALA A 166 7.72 -97.15 -1.15
C ALA A 166 6.62 -97.20 -2.23
N GLY A 167 5.94 -96.07 -2.46
CA GLY A 167 4.96 -95.91 -3.53
C GLY A 167 3.61 -96.62 -3.32
N THR A 168 3.33 -97.11 -2.10
CA THR A 168 2.05 -97.71 -1.71
C THR A 168 1.16 -96.71 -0.96
N ALA A 169 -0.16 -96.88 -1.01
CA ALA A 169 -1.08 -96.08 -0.19
C ALA A 169 -0.76 -96.23 1.31
N GLY A 170 -0.63 -95.11 2.02
CA GLY A 170 -0.20 -95.07 3.43
C GLY A 170 1.31 -95.27 3.67
N GLY A 171 2.10 -95.40 2.59
CA GLY A 171 3.57 -95.44 2.62
C GLY A 171 4.20 -94.07 2.35
N VAL A 172 5.45 -94.06 1.86
CA VAL A 172 6.11 -92.82 1.41
C VAL A 172 6.05 -92.69 -0.11
N ALA A 173 6.01 -91.46 -0.60
CA ALA A 173 6.10 -91.19 -2.02
C ALA A 173 7.52 -91.47 -2.54
N THR A 174 7.61 -92.02 -3.75
CA THR A 174 8.88 -92.19 -4.49
C THR A 174 9.08 -91.05 -5.47
N LEU A 175 10.33 -90.77 -5.84
CA LEU A 175 10.64 -89.85 -6.94
C LEU A 175 10.83 -90.63 -8.24
N GLY A 176 10.29 -90.11 -9.33
CA GLY A 176 10.57 -90.55 -10.70
C GLY A 176 11.95 -90.12 -11.18
N ALA A 177 12.31 -90.50 -12.40
CA ALA A 177 13.60 -90.16 -13.00
C ALA A 177 13.83 -88.66 -13.18
N ASP A 178 12.77 -87.86 -13.18
CA ASP A 178 12.77 -86.39 -13.22
C ASP A 178 12.87 -85.74 -11.82
N GLY A 179 13.01 -86.56 -10.76
CA GLY A 179 13.10 -86.10 -9.38
C GLY A 179 11.77 -85.63 -8.78
N LYS A 180 10.63 -85.93 -9.41
CA LYS A 180 9.29 -85.56 -8.91
C LYS A 180 8.49 -86.77 -8.45
N VAL A 181 7.53 -86.56 -7.56
CA VAL A 181 6.57 -87.60 -7.19
C VAL A 181 5.67 -87.90 -8.41
N PRO A 182 5.56 -89.16 -8.87
CA PRO A 182 4.68 -89.53 -9.98
C PRO A 182 3.23 -89.09 -9.72
N VAL A 183 2.54 -88.64 -10.76
CA VAL A 183 1.18 -88.06 -10.64
C VAL A 183 0.18 -89.08 -10.07
N GLU A 184 0.44 -90.37 -10.25
CA GLU A 184 -0.36 -91.47 -9.71
C GLU A 184 -0.28 -91.57 -8.18
N GLN A 185 0.74 -90.97 -7.55
CA GLN A 185 0.91 -90.89 -6.10
C GLN A 185 0.38 -89.57 -5.51
N LEU A 186 -0.04 -88.62 -6.34
CA LEU A 186 -0.63 -87.36 -5.91
C LEU A 186 -2.16 -87.48 -5.81
N PRO A 187 -2.81 -86.81 -4.83
CA PRO A 187 -4.25 -86.64 -4.83
C PRO A 187 -4.71 -85.91 -6.11
N ALA A 188 -5.88 -86.27 -6.63
CA ALA A 188 -6.42 -85.65 -7.84
C ALA A 188 -6.61 -84.12 -7.66
N ALA A 189 -5.67 -83.34 -8.22
CA ALA A 189 -5.64 -81.90 -8.49
C ALA A 189 -6.17 -80.94 -7.39
N GLY A 190 -5.25 -80.16 -6.81
CA GLY A 190 -5.59 -78.95 -6.03
C GLY A 190 -4.41 -78.01 -5.88
N GLY A 191 -4.13 -77.18 -6.89
CA GLY A 191 -3.28 -75.99 -6.72
C GLY A 191 -3.98 -74.97 -5.80
N ALA A 192 -3.21 -74.16 -5.06
CA ALA A 192 -3.69 -73.30 -3.97
C ALA A 192 -4.74 -72.23 -4.34
N VAL A 193 -4.99 -71.98 -5.63
CA VAL A 193 -6.06 -71.09 -6.10
C VAL A 193 -6.96 -71.85 -7.06
N ALA A 194 -8.17 -72.17 -6.61
CA ALA A 194 -9.18 -72.84 -7.43
C ALA A 194 -9.83 -71.88 -8.44
N SER A 195 -9.98 -70.60 -8.09
CA SER A 195 -10.59 -69.58 -8.96
C SER A 195 -10.20 -68.16 -8.54
N VAL A 196 -10.20 -67.21 -9.48
CA VAL A 196 -10.19 -65.76 -9.19
C VAL A 196 -11.51 -65.17 -9.65
N ASN A 197 -12.25 -64.56 -8.70
CA ASN A 197 -13.58 -64.00 -8.94
C ASN A 197 -14.54 -64.96 -9.69
N GLY A 198 -14.57 -66.23 -9.26
CA GLY A 198 -15.44 -67.26 -9.82
C GLY A 198 -15.01 -67.86 -11.17
N ARG A 199 -13.90 -67.40 -11.76
CA ARG A 199 -13.32 -67.98 -12.99
C ARG A 199 -12.23 -69.01 -12.67
N THR A 200 -12.30 -70.17 -13.30
CA THR A 200 -11.32 -71.27 -13.21
C THR A 200 -10.55 -71.39 -14.55
N GLY A 201 -9.33 -71.93 -14.53
CA GLY A 201 -8.49 -72.06 -15.75
C GLY A 201 -7.69 -70.79 -16.09
N ASP A 202 -7.52 -70.48 -17.39
CA ASP A 202 -6.85 -69.25 -17.86
C ASP A 202 -7.71 -68.01 -17.52
N VAL A 203 -7.31 -67.27 -16.50
CA VAL A 203 -8.08 -66.13 -15.99
C VAL A 203 -7.74 -64.85 -16.79
N VAL A 204 -8.67 -64.41 -17.64
CA VAL A 204 -8.66 -63.07 -18.24
C VAL A 204 -9.62 -62.17 -17.46
N LEU A 205 -9.17 -61.03 -16.94
CA LEU A 205 -9.97 -60.08 -16.15
C LEU A 205 -10.10 -58.72 -16.86
N THR A 206 -11.25 -58.08 -16.68
CA THR A 206 -11.53 -56.69 -17.06
C THR A 206 -11.50 -55.78 -15.82
N ALA A 207 -11.45 -54.45 -16.04
CA ALA A 207 -11.53 -53.48 -14.93
C ALA A 207 -12.81 -53.66 -14.08
N ALA A 208 -13.93 -54.03 -14.70
CA ALA A 208 -15.19 -54.29 -14.01
C ALA A 208 -15.09 -55.50 -13.07
N ASP A 209 -14.34 -56.52 -13.44
CA ASP A 209 -14.16 -57.73 -12.63
C ASP A 209 -13.36 -57.45 -11.33
N LEU A 210 -12.70 -56.30 -11.23
CA LEU A 210 -11.87 -55.89 -10.10
C LEU A 210 -12.44 -54.69 -9.32
N GLY A 211 -13.59 -54.15 -9.74
CA GLY A 211 -14.11 -52.89 -9.21
C GLY A 211 -13.24 -51.66 -9.55
N ALA A 212 -12.36 -51.78 -10.55
CA ALA A 212 -11.53 -50.69 -11.02
C ALA A 212 -12.33 -49.75 -11.94
N LEU A 213 -12.07 -48.44 -11.84
CA LEU A 213 -12.67 -47.46 -12.75
C LEU A 213 -12.13 -47.67 -14.17
N THR A 214 -13.02 -47.60 -15.16
CA THR A 214 -12.60 -47.48 -16.56
C THR A 214 -12.00 -46.09 -16.79
N GLN A 215 -11.12 -45.95 -17.78
CA GLN A 215 -10.52 -44.66 -18.14
C GLN A 215 -11.59 -43.57 -18.34
N ALA A 216 -12.64 -43.88 -19.11
CA ALA A 216 -13.75 -42.95 -19.34
C ALA A 216 -14.53 -42.56 -18.06
N SER A 217 -14.68 -43.47 -17.10
CA SER A 217 -15.31 -43.16 -15.81
C SER A 217 -14.41 -42.33 -14.90
N GLY A 218 -13.09 -42.51 -14.99
CA GLY A 218 -12.11 -41.64 -14.33
C GLY A 218 -12.16 -40.22 -14.90
N ASP A 219 -12.14 -40.09 -16.23
CA ASP A 219 -12.17 -38.81 -16.94
C ASP A 219 -13.45 -37.99 -16.68
N LEU A 220 -14.56 -38.64 -16.31
CA LEU A 220 -15.80 -37.96 -15.89
C LEU A 220 -15.81 -37.57 -14.40
N ARG A 221 -15.05 -38.27 -13.54
CA ARG A 221 -14.98 -37.99 -12.10
C ARG A 221 -13.97 -36.90 -11.75
N TYR A 222 -12.92 -36.77 -12.55
CA TYR A 222 -11.88 -35.77 -12.37
C TYR A 222 -12.03 -34.71 -13.46
N LEU A 223 -12.16 -33.45 -13.04
CA LEU A 223 -12.27 -32.33 -13.98
C LEU A 223 -10.99 -32.26 -14.82
N ALA A 224 -11.09 -32.51 -16.13
CA ALA A 224 -10.00 -32.25 -17.05
C ALA A 224 -9.64 -30.76 -17.00
N ILE A 225 -8.37 -30.41 -17.18
CA ILE A 225 -7.88 -29.03 -17.07
C ILE A 225 -8.60 -28.06 -18.04
N ASP A 226 -9.11 -28.60 -19.16
CA ASP A 226 -9.89 -27.87 -20.17
C ASP A 226 -11.36 -27.62 -19.76
N GLY A 227 -11.83 -28.24 -18.67
CA GLY A 227 -13.18 -28.08 -18.10
C GLY A 227 -13.23 -27.15 -16.89
N ALA A 228 -12.10 -26.58 -16.45
CA ALA A 228 -12.08 -25.62 -15.35
C ALA A 228 -12.79 -24.32 -15.76
N PRO A 229 -13.73 -23.78 -14.95
CA PRO A 229 -14.48 -22.57 -15.31
C PRO A 229 -13.59 -21.31 -15.43
N VAL A 230 -12.37 -21.35 -14.88
CA VAL A 230 -11.35 -20.32 -15.05
C VAL A 230 -10.12 -21.00 -15.65
N THR A 231 -9.89 -20.76 -16.95
CA THR A 231 -8.73 -21.28 -17.70
C THR A 231 -7.59 -20.27 -17.79
N SER A 232 -7.90 -18.98 -17.55
CA SER A 232 -6.92 -17.91 -17.47
C SER A 232 -7.40 -16.77 -16.58
N VAL A 233 -6.46 -16.04 -16.00
CA VAL A 233 -6.72 -14.76 -15.32
C VAL A 233 -5.79 -13.72 -15.93
N ASN A 234 -6.37 -12.62 -16.42
CA ASN A 234 -5.64 -11.56 -17.11
C ASN A 234 -4.70 -12.07 -18.23
N GLY A 235 -5.15 -13.05 -19.02
CA GLY A 235 -4.38 -13.62 -20.13
C GLY A 235 -3.28 -14.62 -19.74
N GLN A 236 -3.05 -14.87 -18.45
CA GLN A 236 -2.14 -15.91 -17.98
C GLN A 236 -2.89 -17.22 -17.72
N ALA A 237 -2.33 -18.35 -18.18
CA ALA A 237 -2.85 -19.69 -17.95
C ALA A 237 -1.84 -20.52 -17.10
N GLY A 238 -2.32 -21.56 -16.43
CA GLY A 238 -1.49 -22.42 -15.56
C GLY A 238 -1.29 -21.85 -14.16
N ALA A 239 -0.06 -21.86 -13.63
CA ALA A 239 0.28 -21.26 -12.34
C ALA A 239 0.24 -19.72 -12.46
N VAL A 240 -0.89 -19.12 -12.10
CA VAL A 240 -1.11 -17.67 -12.20
C VAL A 240 -0.41 -16.94 -11.06
N GLN A 241 0.57 -16.09 -11.39
CA GLN A 241 1.16 -15.13 -10.46
C GLN A 241 0.80 -13.72 -10.91
N LEU A 242 -0.13 -13.09 -10.20
CA LEU A 242 -0.55 -11.72 -10.49
C LEU A 242 0.32 -10.73 -9.72
N ASN A 243 0.77 -9.69 -10.42
CA ASN A 243 1.27 -8.46 -9.82
C ASN A 243 0.18 -7.37 -9.85
N ALA A 244 0.45 -6.22 -9.24
CA ALA A 244 -0.52 -5.13 -9.14
C ALA A 244 -0.98 -4.61 -10.51
N ALA A 245 -0.09 -4.57 -11.51
CA ALA A 245 -0.44 -4.14 -12.87
C ALA A 245 -1.38 -5.13 -13.56
N ASP A 246 -1.27 -6.43 -13.26
CA ASP A 246 -2.13 -7.47 -13.85
C ASP A 246 -3.62 -7.33 -13.47
N VAL A 247 -3.93 -6.59 -12.43
CA VAL A 247 -5.31 -6.36 -11.97
C VAL A 247 -5.68 -4.88 -11.88
N SER A 248 -4.86 -4.01 -12.48
CA SER A 248 -4.99 -2.54 -12.32
C SER A 248 -5.06 -2.10 -10.85
N ALA A 249 -4.44 -2.86 -9.94
CA ALA A 249 -4.31 -2.48 -8.56
C ALA A 249 -3.20 -1.46 -8.40
N VAL A 250 -3.45 -0.48 -7.53
CA VAL A 250 -2.44 0.49 -7.11
C VAL A 250 -1.97 0.08 -5.72
N ALA A 251 -0.68 0.26 -5.42
CA ALA A 251 -0.15 -0.06 -4.10
C ALA A 251 -0.89 0.77 -3.02
N ALA A 252 -1.04 0.19 -1.83
CA ALA A 252 -1.64 0.89 -0.70
C ALA A 252 -0.83 2.18 -0.41
N GLY A 253 -1.49 3.34 -0.51
CA GLY A 253 -0.88 4.67 -0.34
C GLY A 253 -0.74 5.48 -1.64
N ASP A 254 -0.68 4.82 -2.79
CA ASP A 254 -0.45 5.49 -4.09
C ASP A 254 -1.74 6.02 -4.74
N ALA A 255 -2.91 5.51 -4.36
CA ALA A 255 -4.21 6.00 -4.82
C ALA A 255 -4.97 6.79 -3.73
N VAL A 256 -5.82 7.72 -4.17
CA VAL A 256 -6.90 8.30 -3.35
C VAL A 256 -8.19 7.60 -3.79
N LEU A 257 -8.94 7.07 -2.83
CA LEU A 257 -10.21 6.39 -3.08
C LEU A 257 -11.28 7.41 -3.48
N LEU A 258 -12.20 6.99 -4.35
CA LEU A 258 -13.36 7.82 -4.74
C LEU A 258 -14.40 7.92 -3.62
N THR A 259 -14.39 7.00 -2.65
CA THR A 259 -15.36 6.91 -1.57
C THR A 259 -14.68 6.56 -0.25
N GLY A 260 -15.32 6.96 0.85
CA GLY A 260 -14.80 6.74 2.21
C GLY A 260 -13.83 7.84 2.67
N ALA A 261 -13.69 7.97 3.99
CA ALA A 261 -12.71 8.89 4.59
C ALA A 261 -11.30 8.32 4.44
N GLN A 262 -10.32 9.19 4.14
CA GLN A 262 -8.92 8.80 4.03
C GLN A 262 -8.01 9.82 4.72
N THR A 263 -6.99 9.31 5.41
CA THR A 263 -5.91 10.12 5.98
C THR A 263 -4.69 10.02 5.06
N ILE A 264 -4.11 11.17 4.71
CA ILE A 264 -2.87 11.25 3.92
C ILE A 264 -1.77 11.80 4.84
N GLU A 265 -0.90 10.92 5.34
CA GLU A 265 0.14 11.28 6.33
C GLU A 265 1.37 11.99 5.71
N SER A 266 1.38 12.25 4.40
CA SER A 266 2.54 12.78 3.67
C SER A 266 2.14 13.62 2.45
N ALA A 267 3.13 14.19 1.75
CA ALA A 267 2.86 14.98 0.55
C ALA A 267 2.34 14.11 -0.60
N LYS A 268 1.23 14.53 -1.21
CA LYS A 268 0.71 13.99 -2.46
C LYS A 268 0.66 15.08 -3.51
N VAL A 269 1.20 14.82 -4.70
CA VAL A 269 1.18 15.78 -5.81
C VAL A 269 -0.01 15.46 -6.71
N PHE A 270 -0.90 16.44 -6.87
CA PHE A 270 -2.00 16.36 -7.83
C PHE A 270 -1.61 17.16 -9.09
N THR A 271 -1.65 16.53 -10.26
CA THR A 271 -1.45 17.21 -11.55
C THR A 271 -2.55 18.23 -11.83
N THR A 272 -3.77 17.93 -11.36
CA THR A 272 -4.90 18.85 -11.30
C THR A 272 -5.29 19.01 -9.83
N PRO A 273 -5.17 20.21 -9.24
CA PRO A 273 -5.53 20.43 -7.84
C PRO A 273 -6.97 19.99 -7.55
N PRO A 274 -7.23 19.30 -6.42
CA PRO A 274 -8.56 18.90 -6.04
C PRO A 274 -9.44 20.15 -5.81
N SER A 275 -10.68 20.11 -6.33
CA SER A 275 -11.66 21.19 -6.17
C SER A 275 -12.89 20.71 -5.40
N SER A 276 -13.38 21.52 -4.46
CA SER A 276 -14.64 21.27 -3.74
C SER A 276 -15.78 22.14 -4.30
N THR A 277 -16.95 21.55 -4.48
CA THR A 277 -18.19 22.29 -4.83
C THR A 277 -18.94 22.80 -3.60
N THR A 278 -18.64 22.26 -2.42
CA THR A 278 -19.33 22.53 -1.15
C THR A 278 -18.61 23.65 -0.39
N ALA A 279 -19.36 24.55 0.24
CA ALA A 279 -18.78 25.56 1.14
C ALA A 279 -18.11 24.86 2.35
N PRO A 280 -16.99 25.38 2.88
CA PRO A 280 -16.39 24.84 4.09
C PRO A 280 -17.32 24.99 5.29
N THR A 281 -17.31 23.99 6.17
CA THR A 281 -18.00 24.02 7.47
C THR A 281 -17.02 23.99 8.64
N ASP A 282 -15.76 23.66 8.37
CA ASP A 282 -14.65 23.64 9.32
C ASP A 282 -13.48 24.49 8.78
N ALA A 283 -12.62 25.00 9.67
CA ALA A 283 -11.48 25.84 9.33
C ALA A 283 -10.44 25.11 8.47
N ASP A 284 -10.33 23.78 8.61
CA ASP A 284 -9.33 22.97 7.92
C ASP A 284 -9.81 22.47 6.54
N HIS A 285 -11.03 22.84 6.12
CA HIS A 285 -11.55 22.45 4.81
C HIS A 285 -10.83 23.17 3.66
N LEU A 286 -10.54 22.44 2.59
CA LEU A 286 -10.18 23.04 1.30
C LEU A 286 -11.35 23.87 0.76
N THR A 287 -11.08 25.10 0.32
CA THR A 287 -12.12 26.04 -0.15
C THR A 287 -11.93 26.42 -1.61
N ARG A 288 -13.05 26.60 -2.32
CA ARG A 288 -13.04 27.18 -3.66
C ARG A 288 -12.80 28.68 -3.59
N LYS A 289 -12.05 29.24 -4.55
CA LYS A 289 -11.75 30.68 -4.61
C LYS A 289 -13.00 31.55 -4.53
N SER A 290 -14.09 31.18 -5.22
CA SER A 290 -15.34 31.94 -5.18
C SER A 290 -15.96 32.03 -3.78
N TYR A 291 -15.79 31.00 -2.95
CA TYR A 291 -16.20 31.07 -1.55
C TYR A 291 -15.35 32.08 -0.79
N VAL A 292 -14.02 31.99 -0.90
CA VAL A 292 -13.08 32.94 -0.27
C VAL A 292 -13.39 34.38 -0.68
N ASP A 293 -13.57 34.62 -1.97
CA ASP A 293 -13.93 35.94 -2.51
C ASP A 293 -15.28 36.44 -1.94
N SER A 294 -16.24 35.54 -1.72
CA SER A 294 -17.56 35.90 -1.17
C SER A 294 -17.52 36.17 0.34
N VAL A 295 -16.70 35.45 1.10
CA VAL A 295 -16.63 35.60 2.57
C VAL A 295 -15.63 36.66 3.01
N ALA A 296 -14.57 36.90 2.25
CA ALA A 296 -13.65 38.03 2.49
C ALA A 296 -14.35 39.39 2.37
N ALA A 297 -15.59 39.43 1.87
CA ALA A 297 -16.40 40.61 1.66
C ALA A 297 -17.69 40.66 2.49
N THR A 298 -17.91 39.75 3.45
CA THR A 298 -19.18 39.76 4.21
C THR A 298 -19.36 41.08 4.97
N GLY A 299 -20.36 41.86 4.54
CA GLY A 299 -20.70 43.17 5.11
C GLY A 299 -19.95 44.38 4.52
N THR A 300 -19.11 44.20 3.49
CA THR A 300 -18.40 45.31 2.82
C THR A 300 -18.64 45.28 1.31
N TRP A 301 -18.95 46.42 0.70
CA TRP A 301 -19.05 46.51 -0.75
C TRP A 301 -17.66 46.33 -1.38
N THR A 302 -17.58 45.53 -2.44
CA THR A 302 -16.35 45.34 -3.22
C THR A 302 -16.48 46.02 -4.58
N PRO A 303 -15.37 46.29 -5.31
CA PRO A 303 -15.45 46.81 -6.67
C PRO A 303 -16.42 46.01 -7.54
N GLY A 304 -16.31 44.68 -7.50
CA GLY A 304 -17.13 43.77 -8.29
C GLY A 304 -18.63 43.86 -7.95
N ALA A 305 -18.98 44.14 -6.70
CA ALA A 305 -20.37 44.30 -6.28
C ALA A 305 -21.06 45.52 -6.92
N LEU A 306 -20.29 46.54 -7.32
CA LEU A 306 -20.78 47.70 -8.08
C LEU A 306 -20.41 47.65 -9.58
N GLY A 307 -19.94 46.50 -10.08
CA GLY A 307 -19.59 46.31 -11.49
C GLY A 307 -18.21 46.82 -11.91
N PHE A 308 -17.34 47.17 -10.97
CA PHE A 308 -15.96 47.57 -11.22
C PHE A 308 -14.99 46.39 -11.04
N SER A 309 -13.86 46.42 -11.74
CA SER A 309 -12.78 45.44 -11.57
C SER A 309 -11.82 45.81 -10.44
N GLY A 310 -11.75 47.10 -10.10
CA GLY A 310 -10.97 47.66 -8.99
C GLY A 310 -11.34 49.12 -8.79
N TRP A 311 -11.20 49.63 -7.57
CA TRP A 311 -11.40 51.06 -7.28
C TRP A 311 -10.32 51.59 -6.35
N ALA A 312 -10.17 52.91 -6.30
CA ALA A 312 -9.28 53.54 -5.34
C ALA A 312 -9.75 53.30 -3.90
N PHE A 313 -11.06 53.40 -3.65
CA PHE A 313 -11.75 53.12 -2.39
C PHE A 313 -13.25 52.95 -2.64
N ASP A 314 -13.98 52.47 -1.63
CA ASP A 314 -15.44 52.46 -1.64
C ASP A 314 -15.99 53.88 -1.84
N PRO A 315 -16.77 54.17 -2.90
CA PRO A 315 -17.31 55.50 -3.15
C PRO A 315 -18.20 56.03 -2.01
N ALA A 316 -18.74 55.18 -1.14
CA ALA A 316 -19.48 55.60 0.06
C ALA A 316 -18.62 56.36 1.09
N ALA A 317 -17.28 56.28 1.00
CA ALA A 317 -16.36 57.07 1.82
C ALA A 317 -16.09 58.48 1.26
N ALA A 318 -16.78 58.88 0.19
CA ALA A 318 -16.65 60.17 -0.47
C ALA A 318 -17.82 61.13 -0.19
N SER A 319 -17.61 62.42 -0.46
CA SER A 319 -18.69 63.42 -0.50
C SER A 319 -18.60 64.20 -1.78
N ALA A 320 -19.75 64.42 -2.40
CA ALA A 320 -19.89 65.33 -3.53
C ALA A 320 -19.89 66.81 -3.11
N ASP A 321 -19.94 67.13 -1.81
CA ASP A 321 -19.82 68.50 -1.28
C ASP A 321 -18.34 68.91 -1.11
N GLN A 322 -17.45 67.94 -0.93
CA GLN A 322 -16.00 68.15 -0.92
C GLN A 322 -15.41 67.55 -2.20
N VAL A 323 -15.30 68.37 -3.25
CA VAL A 323 -14.81 67.93 -4.57
C VAL A 323 -13.35 68.28 -4.79
N GLN A 324 -12.71 67.60 -5.74
CA GLN A 324 -11.40 67.99 -6.26
C GLN A 324 -11.54 68.69 -7.61
N TYR A 325 -11.04 69.91 -7.68
CA TYR A 325 -10.77 70.60 -8.93
C TYR A 325 -9.31 70.43 -9.32
N CYS A 326 -9.04 69.93 -10.54
CA CYS A 326 -7.69 69.61 -10.98
C CYS A 326 -6.99 70.84 -11.57
N THR A 327 -5.86 71.28 -11.01
CA THR A 327 -5.06 72.38 -11.55
C THR A 327 -4.62 72.11 -13.00
N ASN A 328 -4.77 73.10 -13.88
CA ASN A 328 -4.41 72.98 -15.29
C ASN A 328 -2.96 72.50 -15.48
N GLY A 329 -2.80 71.51 -16.35
CA GLY A 329 -1.51 70.96 -16.73
C GLY A 329 -0.81 70.12 -15.65
N THR A 330 -1.48 69.80 -14.54
CA THR A 330 -0.98 68.87 -13.53
C THR A 330 -1.48 67.46 -13.83
N VAL A 331 -0.59 66.48 -13.78
CA VAL A 331 -0.95 65.05 -13.89
C VAL A 331 -1.18 64.49 -12.50
N TYR A 332 -2.44 64.20 -12.19
CA TYR A 332 -2.88 63.53 -10.97
C TYR A 332 -2.77 62.02 -11.14
N LEU A 333 -2.38 61.32 -10.07
CA LEU A 333 -2.22 59.88 -10.03
C LEU A 333 -3.09 59.29 -8.90
N ILE A 334 -3.97 58.37 -9.28
CA ILE A 334 -4.94 57.71 -8.41
C ILE A 334 -4.66 56.20 -8.44
N GLY A 335 -4.24 55.68 -7.30
CA GLY A 335 -3.88 54.28 -7.10
C GLY A 335 -5.10 53.39 -7.05
N VAL A 336 -5.15 52.37 -7.91
CA VAL A 336 -6.19 51.34 -7.95
C VAL A 336 -5.53 49.96 -7.85
N PRO A 337 -5.82 49.16 -6.79
CA PRO A 337 -5.41 47.77 -6.71
C PRO A 337 -6.31 46.87 -7.57
N LEU A 338 -5.69 45.87 -8.20
CA LEU A 338 -6.36 44.74 -8.84
C LEU A 338 -5.92 43.44 -8.15
N HIS A 339 -6.89 42.65 -7.68
CA HIS A 339 -6.64 41.39 -6.97
C HIS A 339 -6.71 40.15 -7.88
N ALA A 340 -7.07 40.35 -9.16
CA ALA A 340 -7.15 39.31 -10.16
C ALA A 340 -6.75 39.87 -11.54
N ALA A 341 -6.32 38.98 -12.44
CA ALA A 341 -6.05 39.36 -13.82
C ALA A 341 -7.34 39.89 -14.46
N THR A 342 -7.25 41.05 -15.12
CA THR A 342 -8.40 41.81 -15.63
C THR A 342 -8.08 42.38 -17.00
N THR A 343 -8.94 42.15 -17.99
CA THR A 343 -8.92 42.95 -19.23
C THR A 343 -9.57 44.30 -18.96
N VAL A 344 -8.77 45.33 -18.71
CA VAL A 344 -9.25 46.69 -18.45
C VAL A 344 -9.62 47.37 -19.77
N ARG A 345 -10.85 47.85 -19.88
CA ARG A 345 -11.32 48.64 -21.03
C ARG A 345 -11.62 50.07 -20.67
N ASN A 346 -11.94 50.36 -19.42
CA ASN A 346 -12.46 51.65 -19.01
C ASN A 346 -11.76 52.15 -17.76
N VAL A 347 -11.47 53.45 -17.75
CA VAL A 347 -11.17 54.22 -16.55
C VAL A 347 -12.45 54.95 -16.15
N VAL A 348 -12.81 54.94 -14.87
CA VAL A 348 -14.07 55.46 -14.38
C VAL A 348 -13.83 56.52 -13.32
N PHE A 349 -14.61 57.60 -13.37
CA PHE A 349 -14.66 58.64 -12.34
C PHE A 349 -16.11 58.89 -11.94
N TYR A 350 -16.33 59.52 -10.79
CA TYR A 350 -17.60 60.18 -10.50
C TYR A 350 -17.37 61.70 -10.54
N VAL A 351 -18.19 62.38 -11.33
CA VAL A 351 -18.09 63.82 -11.56
C VAL A 351 -19.37 64.44 -11.01
N PRO A 352 -19.34 65.14 -9.86
CA PRO A 352 -20.51 65.80 -9.29
C PRO A 352 -21.14 66.89 -10.19
N GLY A 353 -20.37 67.41 -11.15
CA GLY A 353 -20.78 68.40 -12.14
C GLY A 353 -19.78 69.55 -12.24
N TYR A 354 -19.94 70.42 -13.24
CA TYR A 354 -19.25 71.72 -13.31
C TYR A 354 -20.01 72.76 -14.11
N VAL A 355 -19.88 74.03 -13.73
CA VAL A 355 -20.65 75.12 -14.34
C VAL A 355 -19.80 75.86 -15.39
N GLY A 356 -20.13 75.67 -16.67
CA GLY A 356 -19.68 76.51 -17.78
C GLY A 356 -18.27 76.23 -18.31
N GLY A 357 -18.01 76.68 -19.54
CA GLY A 357 -16.73 76.49 -20.23
C GLY A 357 -16.54 75.10 -20.85
N THR A 358 -15.64 75.00 -21.82
CA THR A 358 -15.35 73.74 -22.53
C THR A 358 -13.99 73.22 -22.09
N LEU A 359 -13.93 71.94 -21.70
CA LEU A 359 -12.66 71.26 -21.49
C LEU A 359 -11.75 71.45 -22.73
N SER A 360 -10.46 71.65 -22.54
CA SER A 360 -9.51 71.59 -23.64
C SER A 360 -9.44 70.17 -24.20
N ALA A 361 -9.28 70.05 -25.51
CA ALA A 361 -8.94 68.80 -26.18
C ALA A 361 -7.61 68.18 -25.67
N SER A 362 -6.84 68.94 -24.87
CA SER A 362 -5.64 68.48 -24.17
C SER A 362 -5.93 67.87 -22.79
N SER A 363 -7.13 67.35 -22.55
CA SER A 363 -7.52 66.70 -21.30
C SER A 363 -7.67 65.19 -21.51
N TYR A 364 -6.99 64.38 -20.70
CA TYR A 364 -6.90 62.94 -20.90
C TYR A 364 -6.91 62.18 -19.58
N ALA A 365 -7.44 60.96 -19.60
CA ALA A 365 -7.20 59.96 -18.57
C ALA A 365 -6.40 58.79 -19.15
N GLY A 366 -5.75 58.02 -18.29
CA GLY A 366 -4.94 56.89 -18.72
C GLY A 366 -4.63 55.93 -17.59
N LEU A 367 -4.05 54.80 -17.95
CA LEU A 367 -3.66 53.74 -17.03
C LEU A 367 -2.14 53.57 -17.06
N TYR A 368 -1.53 53.49 -15.89
CA TYR A 368 -0.11 53.26 -15.71
C TYR A 368 0.12 52.07 -14.78
N THR A 369 1.17 51.31 -15.06
CA THR A 369 1.70 50.30 -14.14
C THR A 369 2.32 50.95 -12.91
N SER A 370 2.55 50.19 -11.85
CA SER A 370 3.31 50.65 -10.68
C SER A 370 4.76 51.05 -10.99
N ALA A 371 5.31 50.61 -12.13
CA ALA A 371 6.61 51.03 -12.64
C ALA A 371 6.57 52.39 -13.37
N GLY A 372 5.40 53.02 -13.48
CA GLY A 372 5.24 54.33 -14.12
C GLY A 372 5.19 54.28 -15.65
N ALA A 373 5.01 53.10 -16.27
CA ALA A 373 4.80 52.97 -17.71
C ALA A 373 3.31 53.09 -18.08
N ARG A 374 2.98 53.93 -19.07
CA ARG A 374 1.60 54.08 -19.57
C ARG A 374 1.21 52.87 -20.40
N VAL A 375 0.11 52.23 -20.02
CA VAL A 375 -0.44 51.03 -20.65
C VAL A 375 -1.84 51.21 -21.20
N GLY A 376 -2.48 52.34 -20.90
CA GLY A 376 -3.76 52.73 -21.48
C GLY A 376 -3.90 54.24 -21.59
N LEU A 377 -4.64 54.70 -22.59
CA LEU A 377 -4.95 56.11 -22.83
C LEU A 377 -6.38 56.22 -23.34
N THR A 378 -7.15 57.18 -22.82
CA THR A 378 -8.49 57.50 -23.31
C THR A 378 -8.43 58.40 -24.54
N ALA A 379 -9.55 58.55 -25.25
CA ALA A 379 -9.74 59.73 -26.10
C ALA A 379 -9.74 61.02 -25.25
N SER A 380 -9.78 62.18 -25.91
CA SER A 380 -9.97 63.47 -25.24
C SER A 380 -11.21 63.43 -24.34
N LEU A 381 -11.08 63.94 -23.11
CA LEU A 381 -12.18 63.94 -22.12
C LEU A 381 -13.29 64.94 -22.45
N THR A 382 -13.09 65.80 -23.45
CA THR A 382 -14.05 66.86 -23.86
C THR A 382 -15.45 66.38 -24.17
N THR A 383 -15.59 65.13 -24.66
CA THR A 383 -16.89 64.53 -24.98
C THR A 383 -17.31 63.46 -23.98
N LEU A 384 -16.44 63.14 -23.01
CA LEU A 384 -16.65 62.02 -22.08
C LEU A 384 -17.18 62.52 -20.73
N ILE A 385 -16.79 63.72 -20.29
CA ILE A 385 -17.29 64.31 -19.04
C ILE A 385 -18.39 65.34 -19.36
N PRO A 386 -19.68 65.02 -19.12
CA PRO A 386 -20.77 65.97 -19.33
C PRO A 386 -20.67 67.12 -18.32
N ALA A 387 -21.15 68.31 -18.72
CA ALA A 387 -21.04 69.51 -17.88
C ALA A 387 -21.97 69.50 -16.65
N THR A 388 -23.20 68.98 -16.77
CA THR A 388 -24.30 69.39 -15.87
C THR A 388 -24.85 68.33 -14.91
N GLU A 389 -24.12 67.26 -14.58
CA GLU A 389 -24.72 66.22 -13.72
C GLU A 389 -23.72 65.44 -12.86
N GLY A 390 -24.19 65.08 -11.66
CA GLY A 390 -23.54 64.18 -10.71
C GLY A 390 -23.62 62.74 -11.18
N THR A 391 -22.72 62.35 -12.09
CA THR A 391 -22.78 61.06 -12.77
C THR A 391 -21.48 60.27 -12.69
N THR A 392 -21.61 58.96 -12.86
CA THR A 392 -20.46 58.08 -13.06
C THR A 392 -20.03 58.18 -14.52
N VAL A 393 -18.84 58.72 -14.76
CA VAL A 393 -18.28 58.89 -16.10
C VAL A 393 -17.37 57.72 -16.43
N VAL A 394 -17.76 56.96 -17.45
CA VAL A 394 -16.97 55.85 -18.00
C VAL A 394 -16.14 56.40 -19.16
N CYS A 395 -14.81 56.36 -19.04
CA CYS A 395 -13.86 56.82 -20.05
C CYS A 395 -13.17 55.61 -20.71
N PRO A 396 -13.57 55.20 -21.92
CA PRO A 396 -12.97 54.07 -22.60
C PRO A 396 -11.49 54.32 -22.93
N LEU A 397 -10.67 53.30 -22.71
CA LEU A 397 -9.32 53.22 -23.25
C LEU A 397 -9.40 52.99 -24.75
N THR A 398 -8.52 53.65 -25.51
CA THR A 398 -8.38 53.47 -26.96
C THR A 398 -7.98 52.05 -27.35
N ALA A 399 -7.35 51.31 -26.44
CA ALA A 399 -7.09 49.88 -26.54
C ALA A 399 -7.29 49.22 -25.17
N ALA A 400 -7.87 48.02 -25.15
CA ALA A 400 -7.99 47.23 -23.94
C ALA A 400 -6.61 46.76 -23.46
N TYR A 401 -6.42 46.66 -22.14
CA TYR A 401 -5.17 46.22 -21.53
C TYR A 401 -5.39 45.03 -20.60
N ASN A 402 -4.64 43.94 -20.82
CA ASN A 402 -4.68 42.75 -19.95
C ASN A 402 -3.79 42.96 -18.72
N ALA A 403 -4.36 43.51 -17.66
CA ALA A 403 -3.69 43.78 -16.41
C ALA A 403 -3.51 42.51 -15.56
N GLN A 404 -2.31 42.31 -15.03
CA GLN A 404 -2.03 41.31 -13.99
C GLN A 404 -2.42 41.86 -12.60
N PRO A 405 -2.64 40.99 -11.58
CA PRO A 405 -2.84 41.44 -10.21
C PRO A 405 -1.71 42.37 -9.75
N GLY A 406 -2.05 43.46 -9.07
CA GLY A 406 -1.08 44.47 -8.63
C GLY A 406 -1.68 45.87 -8.46
N HIS A 407 -0.80 46.87 -8.31
CA HIS A 407 -1.20 48.28 -8.20
C HIS A 407 -0.99 49.01 -9.52
N TYR A 408 -1.96 49.84 -9.87
CA TYR A 408 -1.93 50.68 -11.06
C TYR A 408 -2.25 52.12 -10.67
N TRP A 409 -1.79 53.07 -11.48
CA TRP A 409 -2.28 54.45 -11.41
C TRP A 409 -3.25 54.71 -12.54
N VAL A 410 -4.47 55.12 -12.19
CA VAL A 410 -5.28 55.95 -13.06
C VAL A 410 -4.67 57.35 -13.04
N ALA A 411 -4.25 57.84 -14.20
CA ALA A 411 -3.72 59.19 -14.35
C ALA A 411 -4.77 60.10 -14.98
N LEU A 412 -4.78 61.36 -14.56
CA LEU A 412 -5.72 62.38 -15.03
C LEU A 412 -4.97 63.70 -15.26
N VAL A 413 -5.09 64.26 -16.45
CA VAL A 413 -4.68 65.64 -16.75
C VAL A 413 -5.89 66.41 -17.27
N VAL A 414 -6.20 67.52 -16.61
CA VAL A 414 -7.30 68.41 -16.96
C VAL A 414 -6.70 69.73 -17.42
N ASN A 415 -7.19 70.23 -18.54
CA ASN A 415 -6.79 71.53 -19.08
C ASN A 415 -8.03 72.28 -19.50
N GLY A 416 -8.26 73.44 -18.90
CA GLY A 416 -9.39 74.31 -19.25
C GLY A 416 -10.76 73.70 -18.89
N PRO A 417 -11.78 74.54 -18.63
CA PRO A 417 -11.67 75.95 -18.25
C PRO A 417 -11.04 76.09 -16.83
N SER A 418 -11.07 77.28 -16.22
CA SER A 418 -10.49 77.55 -14.89
C SER A 418 -10.92 76.49 -13.85
N PRO A 419 -9.98 75.65 -13.39
CA PRO A 419 -10.37 74.49 -12.62
C PRO A 419 -11.03 74.86 -11.29
N ASN A 420 -10.68 75.99 -10.70
CA ASN A 420 -11.15 76.37 -9.36
C ASN A 420 -12.65 76.72 -9.29
N TYR A 421 -13.31 77.06 -10.41
CA TYR A 421 -14.69 77.54 -10.38
C TYR A 421 -15.57 77.08 -11.55
N ASN A 422 -14.98 76.67 -12.67
CA ASN A 422 -15.74 76.24 -13.85
C ASN A 422 -15.18 74.99 -14.53
N GLY A 423 -14.15 74.33 -14.00
CA GLY A 423 -13.69 73.04 -14.51
C GLY A 423 -14.42 71.85 -13.86
N PRO A 424 -14.30 70.63 -14.42
CA PRO A 424 -14.91 69.43 -13.85
C PRO A 424 -14.47 69.21 -12.40
N ALA A 425 -15.45 69.05 -11.52
CA ALA A 425 -15.24 68.58 -10.16
C ALA A 425 -15.17 67.05 -10.16
N PHE A 426 -14.23 66.49 -9.41
CA PHE A 426 -14.11 65.04 -9.23
C PHE A 426 -14.44 64.67 -7.78
N LEU A 427 -15.16 63.56 -7.61
CA LEU A 427 -15.43 62.99 -6.31
C LEU A 427 -14.11 62.68 -5.58
N ARG A 428 -14.03 63.02 -4.30
CA ARG A 428 -12.90 62.67 -3.44
C ARG A 428 -13.39 62.24 -2.06
N ALA A 429 -12.52 61.54 -1.33
CA ALA A 429 -12.86 61.07 0.00
C ALA A 429 -13.04 62.21 1.03
N THR A 430 -14.00 62.07 1.95
CA THR A 430 -14.39 63.11 2.93
C THR A 430 -13.41 63.31 4.08
N SER A 431 -12.78 62.22 4.54
CA SER A 431 -11.89 62.24 5.72
C SER A 431 -10.48 61.73 5.42
N THR A 432 -10.29 60.96 4.34
CA THR A 432 -8.95 60.64 3.83
C THR A 432 -8.41 61.71 2.86
N GLY A 433 -9.25 62.68 2.46
CA GLY A 433 -8.87 63.84 1.66
C GLY A 433 -8.37 65.05 2.46
N GLU A 434 -8.58 65.08 3.78
CA GLU A 434 -7.98 66.11 4.65
C GLU A 434 -6.55 65.69 5.01
N PHE A 435 -5.59 66.59 4.79
CA PHE A 435 -4.16 66.35 4.99
C PHE A 435 -3.88 65.74 6.39
N PRO A 436 -3.12 64.63 6.55
CA PRO A 436 -2.40 63.79 5.57
C PRO A 436 -2.94 62.34 5.44
N GLY A 437 -4.24 62.08 5.69
CA GLY A 437 -4.77 60.70 5.75
C GLY A 437 -4.52 59.87 4.48
N GLY A 438 -4.81 60.43 3.29
CA GLY A 438 -4.68 59.74 2.01
C GLY A 438 -3.25 59.44 1.55
N SER A 439 -2.24 60.04 2.21
CA SER A 439 -0.82 59.81 1.92
C SER A 439 -0.17 58.79 2.86
N ALA A 440 -0.88 58.30 3.88
CA ALA A 440 -0.37 57.35 4.85
C ALA A 440 0.09 56.04 4.18
N ARG A 441 1.38 55.73 4.33
CA ARG A 441 2.03 54.52 3.80
C ARG A 441 3.40 54.33 4.46
N MET A 442 3.96 53.12 4.37
CA MET A 442 5.36 52.87 4.76
C MET A 442 6.33 53.61 3.82
N PRO A 443 7.51 54.06 4.30
CA PRO A 443 8.53 54.65 3.45
C PRO A 443 8.88 53.75 2.26
N GLY A 444 8.96 54.32 1.05
CA GLY A 444 9.26 53.59 -0.19
C GLY A 444 8.10 52.79 -0.79
N ALA A 445 6.95 52.68 -0.10
CA ALA A 445 5.78 52.01 -0.64
C ALA A 445 5.06 52.85 -1.71
N PHE A 446 4.20 52.17 -2.48
CA PHE A 446 3.41 52.73 -3.56
C PHE A 446 2.62 53.99 -3.13
N VAL A 447 2.74 55.07 -3.90
CA VAL A 447 2.02 56.32 -3.61
C VAL A 447 0.60 56.22 -4.14
N ARG A 448 -0.36 55.98 -3.23
CA ARG A 448 -1.76 55.79 -3.62
C ARG A 448 -2.40 57.04 -4.22
N HIS A 449 -2.14 58.21 -3.66
CA HIS A 449 -2.64 59.48 -4.19
C HIS A 449 -1.49 60.45 -4.33
N GLY A 450 -1.30 60.98 -5.53
CA GLY A 450 -0.17 61.85 -5.83
C GLY A 450 -0.35 62.63 -7.12
N ARG A 451 0.72 63.32 -7.49
CA ARG A 451 0.85 64.03 -8.76
C ARG A 451 2.29 63.96 -9.26
N LEU A 452 2.47 64.20 -10.55
CA LEU A 452 3.80 64.49 -11.09
C LEU A 452 4.21 65.92 -10.72
N SER A 453 5.50 66.14 -10.49
CA SER A 453 6.04 67.48 -10.18
C SER A 453 6.01 68.44 -11.37
N THR A 454 5.99 67.90 -12.60
CA THR A 454 5.93 68.68 -13.83
C THR A 454 4.53 69.23 -14.05
N THR A 455 4.42 70.54 -14.25
CA THR A 455 3.16 71.26 -14.56
C THR A 455 3.12 71.68 -16.04
N GLY A 456 1.97 72.22 -16.48
CA GLY A 456 1.79 72.68 -17.87
C GLY A 456 1.61 71.57 -18.91
N GLN A 457 1.33 70.34 -18.48
CA GLN A 457 1.18 69.21 -19.37
C GLN A 457 -0.09 69.27 -20.21
N THR A 458 0.06 69.13 -21.52
CA THR A 458 -1.06 69.04 -22.48
C THR A 458 -1.37 67.60 -22.89
N SER A 459 -0.66 66.63 -22.33
CA SER A 459 -0.84 65.20 -22.55
C SER A 459 -0.36 64.39 -21.35
N LEU A 460 -0.76 63.13 -21.29
CA LEU A 460 -0.18 62.17 -20.35
C LEU A 460 1.21 61.71 -20.87
N PRO A 461 2.25 61.63 -20.03
CA PRO A 461 3.56 61.14 -20.47
C PRO A 461 3.52 59.66 -20.90
N ALA A 462 4.48 59.20 -21.70
CA ALA A 462 4.58 57.77 -22.01
C ALA A 462 5.04 56.94 -20.79
N SER A 463 5.87 57.55 -19.95
CA SER A 463 6.31 56.98 -18.68
C SER A 463 6.82 58.06 -17.73
N PHE A 464 6.96 57.73 -16.45
CA PHE A 464 7.65 58.55 -15.45
C PHE A 464 8.38 57.66 -14.44
N ASN A 465 9.34 58.21 -13.69
CA ASN A 465 9.97 57.50 -12.59
C ASN A 465 9.07 57.54 -11.34
N PRO A 466 8.60 56.40 -10.81
CA PRO A 466 7.76 56.35 -9.61
C PRO A 466 8.30 57.12 -8.40
N SER A 467 9.63 57.23 -8.25
CA SER A 467 10.24 57.98 -7.14
C SER A 467 10.04 59.49 -7.22
N THR A 468 9.59 60.01 -8.37
CA THR A 468 9.29 61.43 -8.58
C THR A 468 7.85 61.81 -8.29
N VAL A 469 7.00 60.82 -7.95
CA VAL A 469 5.60 61.07 -7.58
C VAL A 469 5.55 61.82 -6.26
N VAL A 470 4.98 63.02 -6.31
CA VAL A 470 4.72 63.83 -5.13
C VAL A 470 3.41 63.35 -4.51
N ALA A 471 3.46 62.86 -3.28
CA ALA A 471 2.26 62.45 -2.56
C ALA A 471 1.33 63.65 -2.35
N ASP A 472 0.03 63.44 -2.50
CA ASP A 472 -0.96 64.51 -2.55
C ASP A 472 -2.25 64.12 -1.83
N ALA A 473 -2.91 65.08 -1.20
CA ALA A 473 -4.11 64.84 -0.39
C ALA A 473 -5.40 64.78 -1.23
N ASN A 474 -5.31 64.94 -2.56
CA ASN A 474 -6.47 65.12 -3.44
C ASN A 474 -7.44 63.93 -3.49
N ALA A 475 -7.03 62.74 -3.01
CA ALA A 475 -7.84 61.53 -2.80
C ALA A 475 -9.01 61.33 -3.80
N ILE A 476 -8.75 61.60 -5.08
CA ILE A 476 -9.75 61.51 -6.15
C ILE A 476 -10.20 60.05 -6.24
N TRP A 477 -11.51 59.83 -6.33
CA TRP A 477 -12.07 58.52 -6.58
C TRP A 477 -11.93 58.17 -8.06
N ALA A 478 -11.39 56.99 -8.32
CA ALA A 478 -11.36 56.39 -9.66
C ALA A 478 -11.54 54.88 -9.57
N ALA A 479 -12.03 54.27 -10.64
CA ALA A 479 -12.17 52.83 -10.79
C ALA A 479 -11.74 52.35 -12.17
N LEU A 480 -11.55 51.04 -12.28
CA LEU A 480 -11.27 50.32 -13.52
C LEU A 480 -12.44 49.39 -13.81
N ALA A 481 -12.83 49.26 -15.08
CA ALA A 481 -13.85 48.31 -15.50
C ALA A 481 -13.43 47.57 -16.78
N ALA A 482 -14.00 46.37 -16.92
CA ALA A 482 -13.67 45.42 -17.97
C ALA A 482 -14.33 45.69 -19.32
#